data_AF-A0A511KE55-F1
#
_entry.id   AF-A0A511KE55-F1
#
_cell.length_a   1.000
_cell.length_b   1.000
_cell.length_c   1.000
_cell.angle_alpha   90.00
_cell.angle_beta   90.00
_cell.angle_gamma   90.00
#
_symmetry.space_group_name_H-M   'P 1'
#
loop_
_entity.id
_entity.type
_entity.pdbx_description
1 polymer ?
#
loop_
_entity_poly.entity_id
_entity_poly.type
_entity_poly.pdbx_seq_one_letter_code
_entity_poly.pdbx_strand_id
1 'polypeptide(L)'
;MHIFPTLAPLVLFSARLALGRAAPPNPDKLFALQQSAASVASTASSASETRYAWGGDNHHPRGEFVKRHHHVQAVHRGRAGRAGRVMEKRARGEAATARRLKARQKDSGSSDSSSGDWSSSSSDASSTDGGANDLEARAATQIPLANTPAPTNDGGASSASSSQAASPTSSSSQTSSKSSSSTSSSGGSIDGVWTGVSSYYLHAIANSDRYAILDAVKGAGFKVIRIFVASVGANNKGSNNQAVNDVEPIQVGTYDDTILTLIDQLMADCKDRGLKLMIALSDRYALGFWSTDSYATQLNIVKAGSSGVQQVADASSFYTSEWAIGMFDKRLAHIMNHQNQALGGKKWADLDDVIYAVEPQNEPQGHMAMASSTWACDRASYLKSLITSNILVSSGGGITLTDSLGSWATGCDAFDIVSVHDYGTSASSTANALAAAQNDYPGKKVIMGEWGIAGVNKAAIISQFVSAFEAKGVSWSYWEVTKPGAKATDFEVWTDEPAWQALTGQAYFTPVATTAAPASTSRAVGGDQYTSSKSPTWSKSSALSSKSVWHDSPSTTTSTPQWHAATSSFSSYVAKASSAASQGAQQVKSVWKEQSSKVAAAASSSWNDGGSS
;
A
#
# COMPACT_ATOMS: atom_id res chain seq x y z
N MET A 1 30.67 -74.23 19.20
CA MET A 1 31.91 -73.98 19.96
C MET A 1 32.41 -72.59 19.57
N HIS A 2 32.57 -71.73 20.58
CA HIS A 2 33.22 -70.41 20.62
C HIS A 2 32.77 -69.31 19.63
N ILE A 3 31.99 -68.29 20.01
CA ILE A 3 32.03 -67.24 21.08
C ILE A 3 32.38 -65.87 20.44
N PHE A 4 31.36 -64.99 20.44
CA PHE A 4 31.27 -63.51 20.56
C PHE A 4 32.54 -62.66 20.86
N PRO A 5 32.45 -61.31 20.99
CA PRO A 5 31.69 -60.27 20.27
C PRO A 5 32.53 -58.98 20.01
N THR A 6 32.00 -57.99 19.29
CA THR A 6 32.11 -56.58 19.74
C THR A 6 30.94 -55.75 19.23
N LEU A 7 30.31 -55.08 20.20
CA LEU A 7 29.19 -54.17 20.12
C LEU A 7 29.70 -52.72 20.23
N ALA A 8 28.95 -51.82 19.57
CA ALA A 8 28.74 -50.39 19.88
C ALA A 8 29.78 -49.34 19.39
N PRO A 9 29.41 -48.04 19.26
CA PRO A 9 28.09 -47.43 19.48
C PRO A 9 27.55 -46.57 18.30
N LEU A 10 26.22 -46.50 18.29
CA LEU A 10 25.36 -45.62 17.54
C LEU A 10 25.20 -44.31 18.35
N VAL A 11 26.06 -43.31 18.15
CA VAL A 11 25.87 -41.94 18.68
C VAL A 11 26.49 -40.95 17.71
N LEU A 12 25.68 -40.31 16.85
CA LEU A 12 25.92 -38.98 16.24
C LEU A 12 24.82 -38.67 15.21
N PHE A 13 23.57 -38.55 15.63
CA PHE A 13 22.55 -37.79 14.87
C PHE A 13 21.55 -37.17 15.85
N SER A 14 22.01 -36.17 16.60
CA SER A 14 21.15 -35.29 17.40
C SER A 14 21.79 -33.91 17.52
N ALA A 15 21.94 -33.22 16.38
CA ALA A 15 22.34 -31.81 16.33
C ALA A 15 21.82 -31.07 15.07
N ARG A 16 20.69 -31.50 14.48
CA ARG A 16 20.04 -30.78 13.36
C ARG A 16 18.51 -30.71 13.50
N LEU A 17 18.01 -30.54 14.71
CA LEU A 17 16.60 -30.21 14.97
C LEU A 17 16.49 -29.13 16.05
N ALA A 18 16.94 -27.91 15.73
CA ALA A 18 16.62 -26.71 16.53
C ALA A 18 16.83 -25.38 15.76
N LEU A 19 16.79 -25.38 14.42
CA LEU A 19 16.94 -24.16 13.60
C LEU A 19 15.95 -24.14 12.42
N GLY A 20 14.72 -24.58 12.67
CA GLY A 20 13.62 -24.47 11.71
C GLY A 20 12.43 -23.81 12.38
N ARG A 21 11.87 -22.78 11.73
CA ARG A 21 10.71 -21.94 12.10
C ARG A 21 11.00 -20.53 12.65
N ALA A 22 11.95 -19.81 12.05
CA ALA A 22 11.74 -18.37 11.89
C ALA A 22 10.98 -18.19 10.56
N ALA A 23 9.82 -17.53 10.60
CA ALA A 23 9.12 -17.14 9.38
C ALA A 23 10.05 -16.24 8.54
N PRO A 24 10.09 -16.40 7.21
CA PRO A 24 10.87 -15.51 6.37
C PRO A 24 10.42 -14.06 6.61
N PRO A 25 11.35 -13.08 6.65
CA PRO A 25 11.01 -11.69 6.89
C PRO A 25 9.98 -11.18 5.88
N ASN A 26 9.15 -10.23 6.30
CA ASN A 26 8.18 -9.57 5.42
C ASN A 26 8.94 -8.98 4.20
N PRO A 27 8.61 -9.37 2.94
CA PRO A 27 9.25 -8.87 1.74
C PRO A 27 9.16 -7.35 1.61
N ASP A 28 8.12 -6.71 2.14
CA ASP A 28 8.00 -5.25 2.19
C ASP A 28 9.08 -4.64 3.09
N LYS A 29 9.43 -5.33 4.19
CA LYS A 29 10.54 -4.91 5.07
C LYS A 29 11.88 -5.11 4.39
N LEU A 30 12.08 -6.22 3.68
CA LEU A 30 13.32 -6.48 2.94
C LEU A 30 13.50 -5.48 1.80
N PHE A 31 12.43 -5.20 1.06
CA PHE A 31 12.44 -4.25 -0.04
C PHE A 31 12.61 -2.82 0.46
N ALA A 32 11.93 -2.42 1.55
CA ALA A 32 12.15 -1.13 2.20
C ALA A 32 13.59 -0.98 2.74
N LEU A 33 14.19 -2.05 3.28
CA LEU A 33 15.60 -2.10 3.68
C LEU A 33 16.53 -1.94 2.47
N GLN A 34 16.23 -2.59 1.35
CA GLN A 34 17.00 -2.51 0.11
C GLN A 34 16.91 -1.11 -0.52
N GLN A 35 15.71 -0.53 -0.60
CA GLN A 35 15.47 0.85 -1.04
C GLN A 35 16.21 1.86 -0.14
N SER A 36 16.13 1.68 1.18
CA SER A 36 16.85 2.53 2.15
C SER A 36 18.36 2.43 1.97
N ALA A 37 18.89 1.21 1.78
CA ALA A 37 20.31 1.00 1.53
C ALA A 37 20.76 1.63 0.20
N ALA A 38 19.94 1.54 -0.85
CA ALA A 38 20.20 2.17 -2.14
C ALA A 38 20.17 3.70 -2.07
N SER A 39 19.25 4.30 -1.30
CA SER A 39 19.18 5.76 -1.11
C SER A 39 20.36 6.30 -0.29
N VAL A 40 20.82 5.56 0.72
CA VAL A 40 22.03 5.90 1.48
C VAL A 40 23.26 5.81 0.58
N ALA A 41 23.35 4.79 -0.28
CA ALA A 41 24.45 4.63 -1.23
C ALA A 41 24.49 5.77 -2.27
N SER A 42 23.34 6.15 -2.85
CA SER A 42 23.28 7.25 -3.83
C SER A 42 23.66 8.60 -3.21
N THR A 43 23.20 8.86 -1.98
CA THR A 43 23.57 10.07 -1.22
C THR A 43 25.07 10.12 -0.94
N ALA A 44 25.69 8.99 -0.60
CA ALA A 44 27.12 8.89 -0.36
C ALA A 44 27.95 9.12 -1.63
N SER A 45 27.50 8.63 -2.79
CA SER A 45 28.14 8.87 -4.09
C SER A 45 28.08 10.35 -4.50
N SER A 46 26.93 11.01 -4.36
CA SER A 46 26.80 12.44 -4.67
C SER A 46 27.66 13.35 -3.77
N ALA A 47 27.90 12.95 -2.51
CA ALA A 47 28.78 13.66 -1.59
C ALA A 47 30.28 13.46 -1.89
N SER A 48 30.64 12.44 -2.69
CA SER A 48 32.01 12.18 -3.12
C SER A 48 32.39 12.99 -4.36
N GLU A 49 31.43 13.22 -5.28
CA GLU A 49 31.66 14.07 -6.46
C GLU A 49 31.82 15.56 -6.11
N THR A 50 31.22 16.03 -5.01
CA THR A 50 31.36 17.43 -4.57
C THR A 50 32.74 17.75 -3.97
N ARG A 51 33.57 16.74 -3.63
CA ARG A 51 34.90 16.98 -3.05
C ARG A 51 36.05 17.06 -4.05
N TYR A 52 35.81 16.72 -5.32
CA TYR A 52 36.84 16.82 -6.37
C TYR A 52 36.81 18.15 -7.15
N ALA A 53 35.86 19.04 -6.86
CA ALA A 53 35.70 20.31 -7.58
C ALA A 53 36.32 21.54 -6.88
N TRP A 54 37.16 21.36 -5.85
CA TRP A 54 37.82 22.47 -5.15
C TRP A 54 39.32 22.21 -5.02
N GLY A 55 40.08 22.59 -6.05
CA GLY A 55 41.53 22.46 -6.04
C GLY A 55 42.18 23.10 -7.25
N GLY A 56 42.24 24.43 -7.28
CA GLY A 56 43.17 25.16 -8.13
C GLY A 56 42.66 26.49 -8.62
N ASP A 57 42.89 27.56 -7.85
CA ASP A 57 43.02 28.90 -8.40
C ASP A 57 44.10 29.67 -7.64
N ASN A 58 45.11 30.12 -8.39
CA ASN A 58 46.02 31.18 -8.01
C ASN A 58 46.45 31.86 -9.32
N HIS A 59 45.84 33.00 -9.65
CA HIS A 59 46.56 34.20 -10.12
C HIS A 59 45.65 35.43 -10.28
N HIS A 60 46.30 36.58 -10.08
CA HIS A 60 45.80 37.92 -9.82
C HIS A 60 45.45 38.73 -11.11
N PRO A 61 44.95 39.98 -11.01
CA PRO A 61 43.79 40.47 -11.77
C PRO A 61 44.15 41.42 -12.91
N ARG A 62 43.17 41.72 -13.78
CA ARG A 62 42.98 43.03 -14.43
C ARG A 62 41.71 43.07 -15.29
N GLY A 63 41.01 44.20 -15.25
CA GLY A 63 40.27 44.74 -16.40
C GLY A 63 38.77 44.90 -16.22
N GLU A 64 38.34 46.16 -16.05
CA GLU A 64 36.98 46.66 -16.36
C GLU A 64 36.50 46.19 -17.75
N PHE A 65 35.18 46.06 -17.97
CA PHE A 65 34.49 46.64 -19.14
C PHE A 65 32.95 46.46 -19.05
N VAL A 66 32.25 47.60 -19.00
CA VAL A 66 31.03 48.01 -19.72
C VAL A 66 29.84 47.04 -19.88
N LYS A 67 28.70 47.49 -19.31
CA LYS A 67 27.33 47.06 -19.62
C LYS A 67 26.94 47.38 -21.08
N ARG A 68 26.36 46.42 -21.80
CA ARG A 68 25.40 46.69 -22.90
C ARG A 68 24.21 45.73 -22.84
N HIS A 69 23.03 46.33 -22.80
CA HIS A 69 21.75 45.68 -23.09
C HIS A 69 21.67 45.38 -24.58
N HIS A 70 21.19 44.18 -24.94
CA HIS A 70 20.60 43.93 -26.26
C HIS A 70 19.25 43.23 -26.14
N HIS A 71 18.32 43.84 -26.87
CA HIS A 71 16.95 43.47 -27.15
C HIS A 71 16.93 42.35 -28.21
N VAL A 72 16.12 41.30 -28.04
CA VAL A 72 15.78 40.37 -29.12
C VAL A 72 14.29 40.02 -29.06
N GLN A 73 13.57 40.42 -30.11
CA GLN A 73 12.23 39.97 -30.47
C GLN A 73 12.29 38.76 -31.41
N ALA A 74 11.26 37.92 -31.29
CA ALA A 74 10.66 36.99 -32.26
C ALA A 74 11.42 35.72 -32.67
N VAL A 75 10.78 34.54 -32.50
CA VAL A 75 10.25 33.64 -33.57
C VAL A 75 9.28 32.62 -32.93
N HIS A 76 7.99 32.66 -33.31
CA HIS A 76 6.99 31.62 -33.02
C HIS A 76 6.45 31.02 -34.32
N ARG A 77 7.00 29.89 -34.78
CA ARG A 77 6.33 28.92 -35.69
C ARG A 77 6.96 27.54 -35.49
N GLY A 78 6.18 26.53 -35.06
CA GLY A 78 6.71 25.16 -35.01
C GLY A 78 5.94 24.05 -34.28
N ARG A 79 4.68 24.24 -33.83
CA ARG A 79 4.02 23.23 -32.97
C ARG A 79 3.14 22.20 -33.70
N ALA A 80 2.81 22.37 -34.99
CA ALA A 80 1.92 21.44 -35.72
C ALA A 80 2.61 20.19 -36.31
N GLY A 81 3.94 20.18 -36.46
CA GLY A 81 4.66 19.10 -37.17
C GLY A 81 5.08 17.89 -36.34
N ARG A 82 4.84 17.86 -35.03
CA ARG A 82 5.23 16.71 -34.17
C ARG A 82 4.14 15.64 -34.03
N ALA A 83 2.87 16.03 -33.99
CA ALA A 83 1.77 15.07 -33.81
C ALA A 83 1.62 14.11 -35.02
N GLY A 84 1.75 14.62 -36.25
CA GLY A 84 1.62 13.79 -37.47
C GLY A 84 2.69 12.70 -37.59
N ARG A 85 3.93 12.97 -37.12
CA ARG A 85 5.04 12.01 -37.20
C ARG A 85 4.94 10.87 -36.17
N VAL A 86 4.20 11.07 -35.09
CA VAL A 86 3.92 10.01 -34.10
C VAL A 86 2.85 9.07 -34.62
N MET A 87 1.79 9.59 -35.23
CA MET A 87 0.72 8.78 -35.83
C MET A 87 1.22 7.92 -37.00
N GLU A 88 2.12 8.45 -37.84
CA GLU A 88 2.67 7.68 -38.97
C GLU A 88 3.61 6.55 -38.51
N LYS A 89 4.37 6.75 -37.43
CA LYS A 89 5.17 5.67 -36.82
C LYS A 89 4.28 4.58 -36.20
N ARG A 90 3.15 4.96 -35.58
CA ARG A 90 2.16 4.02 -35.03
C ARG A 90 1.52 3.14 -36.11
N ALA A 91 1.10 3.74 -37.23
CA ALA A 91 0.51 3.00 -38.36
C ALA A 91 1.49 1.99 -38.99
N ARG A 92 2.79 2.33 -39.06
CA ARG A 92 3.83 1.42 -39.56
C ARG A 92 4.10 0.26 -38.59
N GLY A 93 4.05 0.50 -37.28
CA GLY A 93 4.17 -0.54 -36.25
C GLY A 93 3.00 -1.55 -36.25
N GLU A 94 1.77 -1.06 -36.45
CA GLU A 94 0.58 -1.91 -36.58
C GLU A 94 0.65 -2.84 -37.79
N ALA A 95 1.11 -2.32 -38.94
CA ALA A 95 1.31 -3.13 -40.15
C ALA A 95 2.41 -4.19 -40.00
N ALA A 96 3.47 -3.92 -39.22
CA ALA A 96 4.53 -4.89 -38.96
C ALA A 96 4.07 -6.01 -38.01
N THR A 97 3.28 -5.66 -36.99
CA THR A 97 2.70 -6.62 -36.04
C THR A 97 1.68 -7.54 -36.70
N ALA A 98 0.82 -7.00 -37.57
CA ALA A 98 -0.12 -7.81 -38.35
C ALA A 98 0.59 -8.82 -39.27
N ARG A 99 1.78 -8.48 -39.81
CA ARG A 99 2.59 -9.43 -40.59
C ARG A 99 3.19 -10.54 -39.73
N ARG A 100 3.68 -10.23 -38.52
CA ARG A 100 4.19 -11.25 -37.57
C ARG A 100 3.11 -12.23 -37.12
N LEU A 101 1.89 -11.75 -36.85
CA LEU A 101 0.76 -12.62 -36.48
C LEU A 101 0.34 -13.54 -37.63
N LYS A 102 0.27 -13.03 -38.87
CA LYS A 102 0.00 -13.85 -40.05
C LYS A 102 1.10 -14.89 -40.31
N ALA A 103 2.36 -14.56 -40.06
CA ALA A 103 3.47 -15.52 -40.18
C ALA A 103 3.32 -16.67 -39.17
N ARG A 104 3.01 -16.36 -37.89
CA ARG A 104 2.77 -17.38 -36.86
C ARG A 104 1.58 -18.30 -37.15
N GLN A 105 0.47 -17.77 -37.68
CA GLN A 105 -0.68 -18.60 -38.08
C GLN A 105 -0.37 -19.52 -39.28
N LYS A 106 0.58 -19.14 -40.13
CA LYS A 106 0.98 -19.95 -41.28
C LYS A 106 1.90 -21.11 -40.88
N ASP A 107 2.70 -20.93 -39.83
CA ASP A 107 3.56 -21.98 -39.28
C ASP A 107 2.79 -23.02 -38.45
N SER A 108 1.61 -22.68 -37.92
CA SER A 108 0.72 -23.62 -37.23
C SER A 108 -0.17 -24.46 -38.15
N GLY A 109 -0.10 -24.26 -39.48
CA GLY A 109 -0.98 -24.90 -40.46
C GLY A 109 -0.43 -26.16 -41.13
N SER A 110 0.73 -26.68 -40.70
CA SER A 110 1.39 -27.82 -41.32
C SER A 110 1.61 -28.97 -40.34
N SER A 111 0.52 -29.61 -39.91
CA SER A 111 0.58 -30.99 -39.45
C SER A 111 -0.51 -31.79 -40.15
N ASP A 112 -0.06 -32.47 -41.19
CA ASP A 112 -0.82 -33.39 -42.02
C ASP A 112 -1.36 -34.57 -41.21
N SER A 113 -2.52 -34.99 -41.67
CA SER A 113 -3.32 -36.16 -41.32
C SER A 113 -2.53 -37.45 -41.04
N SER A 114 -2.83 -38.10 -39.90
CA SER A 114 -2.96 -39.54 -39.86
C SER A 114 -4.23 -39.93 -39.08
N SER A 115 -5.11 -40.60 -39.81
CA SER A 115 -6.36 -41.20 -39.38
C SER A 115 -6.09 -42.36 -38.41
N GLY A 116 -6.67 -42.28 -37.22
CA GLY A 116 -6.73 -43.38 -36.25
C GLY A 116 -8.12 -43.40 -35.61
N ASP A 117 -9.00 -44.18 -36.22
CA ASP A 117 -10.28 -44.64 -35.69
C ASP A 117 -10.08 -45.22 -34.27
N TRP A 118 -10.92 -44.84 -33.29
CA TRP A 118 -11.30 -45.67 -32.14
C TRP A 118 -12.50 -45.08 -31.42
N SER A 119 -13.51 -45.92 -31.31
CA SER A 119 -14.82 -45.73 -30.71
C SER A 119 -14.81 -45.73 -29.18
N SER A 120 -15.84 -45.10 -28.62
CA SER A 120 -16.50 -45.36 -27.32
C SER A 120 -15.69 -45.20 -26.03
N SER A 121 -16.07 -44.21 -25.21
CA SER A 121 -16.90 -44.46 -24.02
C SER A 121 -17.08 -43.18 -23.20
N SER A 122 -18.33 -42.81 -22.99
CA SER A 122 -18.79 -41.86 -21.98
C SER A 122 -18.48 -42.37 -20.57
N SER A 123 -17.81 -41.57 -19.77
CA SER A 123 -17.90 -41.67 -18.31
C SER A 123 -17.62 -40.31 -17.69
N ASP A 124 -18.63 -39.82 -16.99
CA ASP A 124 -18.56 -38.75 -16.00
C ASP A 124 -17.36 -38.94 -15.07
N ALA A 125 -16.58 -37.87 -14.89
CA ALA A 125 -15.63 -37.75 -13.80
C ALA A 125 -15.65 -36.32 -13.30
N SER A 126 -16.49 -36.10 -12.29
CA SER A 126 -16.40 -34.99 -11.34
C SER A 126 -15.02 -35.05 -10.65
N SER A 127 -14.09 -34.19 -11.04
CA SER A 127 -12.88 -33.93 -10.26
C SER A 127 -13.13 -32.72 -9.36
N THR A 128 -13.45 -32.99 -8.11
CA THR A 128 -13.25 -32.05 -7.00
C THR A 128 -11.76 -31.84 -6.81
N ASP A 129 -11.22 -30.75 -7.35
CA ASP A 129 -9.86 -30.31 -7.02
C ASP A 129 -9.95 -29.15 -6.02
N GLY A 130 -9.67 -29.48 -4.76
CA GLY A 130 -9.67 -28.57 -3.63
C GLY A 130 -8.35 -27.81 -3.59
N GLY A 131 -8.27 -26.72 -4.36
CA GLY A 131 -7.20 -25.73 -4.29
C GLY A 131 -7.66 -24.47 -3.56
N ALA A 132 -8.09 -24.59 -2.31
CA ALA A 132 -8.29 -23.46 -1.42
C ALA A 132 -7.20 -23.51 -0.34
N ASN A 133 -6.63 -22.34 -0.02
CA ASN A 133 -5.80 -22.02 1.18
C ASN A 133 -4.31 -21.67 0.95
N ASP A 134 -3.93 -20.92 -0.10
CA ASP A 134 -2.55 -20.40 -0.24
C ASP A 134 -2.42 -18.86 -0.23
N LEU A 135 -3.42 -18.15 0.31
CA LEU A 135 -3.36 -16.70 0.52
C LEU A 135 -3.29 -16.25 2.00
N GLU A 136 -3.27 -17.20 2.95
CA GLU A 136 -3.21 -16.89 4.39
C GLU A 136 -1.83 -17.17 4.98
N ALA A 137 -0.94 -16.17 4.94
CA ALA A 137 0.05 -16.00 6.00
C ALA A 137 0.70 -14.62 5.89
N ARG A 138 0.42 -13.73 6.86
CA ARG A 138 1.42 -12.86 7.52
C ARG A 138 0.79 -11.95 8.58
N ALA A 139 0.98 -12.32 9.85
CA ALA A 139 1.09 -11.35 10.95
C ALA A 139 2.07 -11.86 12.02
N ALA A 140 2.79 -10.90 12.61
CA ALA A 140 3.64 -10.97 13.81
C ALA A 140 5.06 -11.58 13.72
N THR A 141 6.05 -10.68 13.77
CA THR A 141 7.22 -10.87 14.64
C THR A 141 7.59 -9.52 15.24
N GLN A 142 7.41 -9.36 16.56
CA GLN A 142 7.93 -8.25 17.35
C GLN A 142 9.33 -8.63 17.87
N ILE A 143 10.27 -7.68 17.83
CA ILE A 143 11.54 -7.76 18.58
C ILE A 143 11.29 -7.12 19.96
N PRO A 144 11.60 -7.79 21.08
CA PRO A 144 11.60 -7.15 22.39
C PRO A 144 12.81 -6.22 22.53
N LEU A 145 12.59 -4.96 22.87
CA LEU A 145 13.65 -4.01 23.22
C LEU A 145 14.24 -4.37 24.59
N ALA A 146 15.57 -4.36 24.66
CA ALA A 146 16.37 -4.75 25.80
C ALA A 146 16.16 -3.85 27.03
N ASN A 147 16.10 -4.47 28.21
CA ASN A 147 16.22 -3.80 29.51
C ASN A 147 17.69 -3.46 29.79
N THR A 148 17.99 -2.21 30.11
CA THR A 148 19.24 -1.79 30.76
C THR A 148 18.97 -0.76 31.88
N PRO A 149 19.86 -0.70 32.89
CA PRO A 149 19.49 -0.40 34.27
C PRO A 149 19.45 1.10 34.61
N ALA A 150 18.71 1.41 35.68
CA ALA A 150 18.54 2.74 36.24
C ALA A 150 19.86 3.36 36.74
N PRO A 151 20.11 4.65 36.47
CA PRO A 151 21.02 5.46 37.27
C PRO A 151 20.27 6.31 38.28
N THR A 152 20.98 6.54 39.37
CA THR A 152 20.65 7.20 40.63
C THR A 152 20.27 8.68 40.49
N ASN A 153 19.39 9.11 41.40
CA ASN A 153 19.09 10.51 41.70
C ASN A 153 20.34 11.28 42.09
N ASP A 154 20.50 12.48 41.53
CA ASP A 154 21.13 13.61 42.22
C ASP A 154 20.41 14.91 41.85
N GLY A 155 20.12 15.70 42.88
CA GLY A 155 19.34 16.93 42.82
C GLY A 155 20.13 18.17 42.38
N GLY A 156 19.41 19.28 42.19
CA GLY A 156 20.05 20.57 41.96
C GLY A 156 19.10 21.72 41.59
N ALA A 157 18.63 22.41 42.62
CA ALA A 157 18.45 23.87 42.74
C ALA A 157 17.77 24.71 41.63
N SER A 158 16.55 25.15 41.97
CA SER A 158 16.02 26.53 41.95
C SER A 158 16.79 27.67 41.25
N SER A 159 16.07 28.48 40.47
CA SER A 159 16.03 29.94 40.68
C SER A 159 14.77 30.57 40.07
N ALA A 160 14.19 31.49 40.84
CA ALA A 160 12.97 32.23 40.56
C ALA A 160 13.27 33.52 39.79
N SER A 161 12.27 34.02 39.04
CA SER A 161 12.10 35.46 38.84
C SER A 161 10.66 35.78 38.45
N SER A 162 10.08 36.68 39.24
CA SER A 162 8.75 37.25 39.19
C SER A 162 8.68 38.49 38.29
N SER A 163 7.54 38.74 37.65
CA SER A 163 6.90 40.07 37.67
C SER A 163 5.48 40.04 37.09
N GLN A 164 4.58 40.66 37.84
CA GLN A 164 3.18 40.96 37.53
C GLN A 164 3.07 42.15 36.57
N ALA A 165 2.00 42.19 35.76
CA ALA A 165 1.24 43.42 35.49
C ALA A 165 -0.10 43.08 34.82
N ALA A 166 -1.08 43.96 35.03
CA ALA A 166 -2.52 43.72 34.98
C ALA A 166 -3.21 43.92 33.60
N SER A 167 -4.38 43.28 33.52
CA SER A 167 -5.65 43.51 32.78
C SER A 167 -5.88 44.92 32.16
N PRO A 168 -6.73 45.09 31.10
CA PRO A 168 -8.18 44.86 31.24
C PRO A 168 -8.98 44.28 30.05
N THR A 169 -10.13 43.79 30.49
CA THR A 169 -11.37 43.29 29.91
C THR A 169 -11.91 44.04 28.68
N SER A 170 -12.42 43.29 27.70
CA SER A 170 -13.51 43.75 26.83
C SER A 170 -14.47 42.60 26.49
N SER A 171 -15.70 42.76 26.95
CA SER A 171 -16.85 41.90 26.70
C SER A 171 -17.54 42.31 25.40
N SER A 172 -17.77 41.36 24.49
CA SER A 172 -18.75 41.55 23.41
C SER A 172 -19.68 40.34 23.34
N SER A 173 -20.95 40.63 23.59
CA SER A 173 -22.11 39.76 23.51
C SER A 173 -22.60 39.68 22.07
N GLN A 174 -22.67 38.47 21.50
CA GLN A 174 -23.38 38.21 20.26
C GLN A 174 -24.44 37.11 20.45
N THR A 175 -25.66 37.53 20.16
CA THR A 175 -26.93 36.81 20.07
C THR A 175 -26.89 35.65 19.08
N SER A 176 -27.31 34.48 19.54
CA SER A 176 -27.48 33.26 18.75
C SER A 176 -28.92 33.11 18.26
N SER A 177 -29.17 33.37 16.98
CA SER A 177 -30.40 33.00 16.28
C SER A 177 -30.26 31.58 15.71
N LYS A 178 -31.00 30.64 16.29
CA LYS A 178 -31.15 29.26 15.78
C LYS A 178 -32.03 29.27 14.53
N SER A 179 -31.40 29.14 13.35
CA SER A 179 -32.06 28.80 12.09
C SER A 179 -32.01 27.27 11.92
N SER A 180 -33.16 26.62 12.05
CA SER A 180 -33.36 25.21 11.73
C SER A 180 -33.36 25.03 10.21
N SER A 181 -32.24 24.59 9.63
CA SER A 181 -32.14 24.20 8.22
C SER A 181 -32.60 22.75 8.03
N SER A 182 -33.68 22.60 7.27
CA SER A 182 -34.12 21.34 6.69
C SER A 182 -33.04 20.77 5.78
N THR A 183 -32.51 19.59 6.14
CA THR A 183 -31.45 18.88 5.43
C THR A 183 -32.02 18.26 4.14
N SER A 184 -31.91 18.97 3.03
CA SER A 184 -32.02 18.37 1.71
C SER A 184 -30.75 17.57 1.43
N SER A 185 -30.90 16.33 0.97
CA SER A 185 -29.84 15.38 0.66
C SER A 185 -29.08 15.74 -0.62
N SER A 186 -28.41 16.89 -0.64
CA SER A 186 -27.41 17.18 -1.67
C SER A 186 -26.23 16.25 -1.45
N GLY A 187 -25.99 15.31 -2.37
CA GLY A 187 -24.73 14.59 -2.45
C GLY A 187 -23.60 15.62 -2.41
N GLY A 188 -22.84 15.62 -1.31
CA GLY A 188 -21.86 16.67 -1.02
C GLY A 188 -20.88 16.81 -2.18
N SER A 189 -20.64 18.04 -2.62
CA SER A 189 -19.67 18.34 -3.67
C SER A 189 -18.31 17.71 -3.34
N ILE A 190 -17.71 17.06 -4.34
CA ILE A 190 -16.36 16.47 -4.32
C ILE A 190 -15.30 17.48 -4.82
N ASP A 191 -15.67 18.74 -5.00
CA ASP A 191 -14.79 19.78 -5.55
C ASP A 191 -13.75 20.27 -4.53
N GLY A 192 -13.93 19.93 -3.25
CA GLY A 192 -13.00 20.22 -2.15
C GLY A 192 -12.29 18.99 -1.60
N VAL A 193 -11.86 19.10 -0.33
CA VAL A 193 -11.25 18.00 0.42
C VAL A 193 -12.31 16.95 0.72
N TRP A 194 -12.02 15.70 0.39
CA TRP A 194 -12.89 14.56 0.67
C TRP A 194 -12.11 13.42 1.30
N THR A 195 -12.85 12.52 1.95
CA THR A 195 -12.32 11.27 2.52
C THR A 195 -12.93 10.08 1.80
N GLY A 196 -12.15 9.01 1.68
CA GLY A 196 -12.53 7.79 0.99
C GLY A 196 -11.93 6.56 1.64
N VAL A 197 -12.23 5.42 1.03
CA VAL A 197 -11.71 4.12 1.44
C VAL A 197 -11.42 3.27 0.20
N SER A 198 -10.50 2.33 0.30
CA SER A 198 -10.30 1.29 -0.69
C SER A 198 -11.08 0.05 -0.28
N SER A 199 -11.53 -0.73 -1.27
CA SER A 199 -12.01 -2.09 -1.12
C SER A 199 -11.88 -2.75 -2.48
N TYR A 200 -10.70 -3.30 -2.79
CA TYR A 200 -10.29 -3.47 -4.19
C TYR A 200 -11.20 -4.42 -5.00
N TYR A 201 -11.89 -5.32 -4.30
CA TYR A 201 -12.79 -6.33 -4.84
C TYR A 201 -14.24 -6.17 -4.39
N LEU A 202 -14.66 -4.98 -3.94
CA LEU A 202 -16.01 -4.72 -3.41
C LEU A 202 -17.12 -5.17 -4.36
N HIS A 203 -16.89 -5.10 -5.67
CA HIS A 203 -17.83 -5.53 -6.71
C HIS A 203 -18.15 -7.03 -6.65
N ALA A 204 -17.25 -7.85 -6.10
CA ALA A 204 -17.43 -9.30 -5.96
C ALA A 204 -18.03 -9.71 -4.60
N ILE A 205 -18.13 -8.81 -3.63
CA ILE A 205 -18.73 -9.09 -2.31
C ILE A 205 -20.25 -9.32 -2.48
N ALA A 206 -20.80 -10.30 -1.75
CA ALA A 206 -22.21 -10.62 -1.80
C ALA A 206 -23.08 -9.40 -1.46
N ASN A 207 -24.24 -9.26 -2.11
CA ASN A 207 -25.06 -8.04 -2.05
C ASN A 207 -25.33 -7.54 -0.63
N SER A 208 -25.68 -8.43 0.31
CA SER A 208 -25.98 -8.03 1.70
C SER A 208 -24.79 -7.36 2.40
N ASP A 209 -23.59 -7.89 2.19
CA ASP A 209 -22.38 -7.36 2.82
C ASP A 209 -21.83 -6.17 2.06
N ARG A 210 -21.94 -6.17 0.73
CA ARG A 210 -21.63 -5.00 -0.10
C ARG A 210 -22.50 -3.81 0.30
N TYR A 211 -23.81 -4.00 0.47
CA TYR A 211 -24.72 -2.95 0.95
C TYR A 211 -24.36 -2.48 2.35
N ALA A 212 -24.08 -3.40 3.27
CA ALA A 212 -23.65 -3.03 4.62
C ALA A 212 -22.36 -2.19 4.61
N ILE A 213 -21.38 -2.54 3.76
CA ILE A 213 -20.15 -1.76 3.57
C ILE A 213 -20.49 -0.38 3.01
N LEU A 214 -21.25 -0.30 1.92
CA LEU A 214 -21.60 0.97 1.29
C LEU A 214 -22.41 1.88 2.21
N ASP A 215 -23.31 1.34 3.01
CA ASP A 215 -24.12 2.08 3.98
C ASP A 215 -23.27 2.58 5.15
N ALA A 216 -22.32 1.77 5.64
CA ALA A 216 -21.35 2.19 6.66
C ALA A 216 -20.43 3.30 6.13
N VAL A 217 -19.93 3.16 4.89
CA VAL A 217 -19.07 4.14 4.24
C VAL A 217 -19.81 5.47 4.06
N LYS A 218 -21.04 5.44 3.52
CA LYS A 218 -21.91 6.61 3.41
C LYS A 218 -22.19 7.24 4.78
N GLY A 219 -22.55 6.41 5.77
CA GLY A 219 -22.91 6.85 7.13
C GLY A 219 -21.75 7.53 7.86
N ALA A 220 -20.52 7.11 7.57
CA ALA A 220 -19.28 7.74 8.05
C ALA A 220 -18.89 9.02 7.29
N GLY A 221 -19.64 9.40 6.24
CA GLY A 221 -19.42 10.63 5.50
C GLY A 221 -18.41 10.54 4.35
N PHE A 222 -17.78 9.38 4.14
CA PHE A 222 -16.89 9.13 2.99
C PHE A 222 -17.61 9.38 1.66
N LYS A 223 -16.83 9.72 0.62
CA LYS A 223 -17.34 10.12 -0.71
C LYS A 223 -16.89 9.22 -1.85
N VAL A 224 -15.68 8.66 -1.75
CA VAL A 224 -15.05 7.90 -2.83
C VAL A 224 -14.65 6.52 -2.32
N ILE A 225 -14.92 5.48 -3.12
CA ILE A 225 -14.43 4.13 -2.89
C ILE A 225 -13.47 3.76 -4.02
N ARG A 226 -12.25 3.34 -3.68
CA ARG A 226 -11.25 2.86 -4.63
C ARG A 226 -11.40 1.34 -4.86
N ILE A 227 -11.49 0.92 -6.13
CA ILE A 227 -11.63 -0.49 -6.53
C ILE A 227 -10.71 -0.84 -7.71
N PHE A 228 -10.47 -2.12 -7.97
CA PHE A 228 -9.64 -2.59 -9.09
C PHE A 228 -10.46 -3.41 -10.11
N VAL A 229 -10.04 -3.35 -11.37
CA VAL A 229 -10.38 -4.33 -12.41
C VAL A 229 -9.25 -5.36 -12.46
N ALA A 230 -9.35 -6.37 -11.58
CA ALA A 230 -8.39 -7.45 -11.44
C ALA A 230 -9.11 -8.72 -10.95
N SER A 231 -8.53 -9.89 -11.22
CA SER A 231 -9.06 -11.14 -10.69
C SER A 231 -9.01 -11.20 -9.16
N VAL A 232 -9.97 -11.89 -8.56
CA VAL A 232 -10.00 -12.17 -7.13
C VAL A 232 -10.55 -13.57 -6.87
N GLY A 233 -9.93 -14.29 -5.94
CA GLY A 233 -10.41 -15.59 -5.48
C GLY A 233 -11.64 -15.47 -4.58
N ALA A 234 -12.41 -16.55 -4.43
CA ALA A 234 -13.54 -16.57 -3.51
C ALA A 234 -13.08 -16.47 -2.05
N ASN A 235 -13.91 -15.87 -1.21
CA ASN A 235 -13.67 -15.67 0.23
C ASN A 235 -12.35 -14.97 0.58
N ASN A 236 -11.91 -14.08 -0.30
CA ASN A 236 -10.73 -13.25 -0.13
C ASN A 236 -10.84 -12.47 1.19
N LYS A 237 -9.76 -12.51 1.98
CA LYS A 237 -9.64 -11.85 3.31
C LYS A 237 -10.78 -12.23 4.28
N GLY A 238 -11.31 -13.46 4.15
CA GLY A 238 -12.39 -13.97 5.00
C GLY A 238 -13.76 -13.37 4.72
N SER A 239 -13.91 -12.58 3.66
CA SER A 239 -15.20 -12.07 3.21
C SER A 239 -16.04 -13.17 2.54
N ASN A 240 -17.25 -12.84 2.10
CA ASN A 240 -18.12 -13.75 1.34
C ASN A 240 -18.14 -13.42 -0.17
N ASN A 241 -17.05 -12.85 -0.70
CA ASN A 241 -17.00 -12.53 -2.11
C ASN A 241 -16.97 -13.81 -2.98
N GLN A 242 -17.61 -13.72 -4.14
CA GLN A 242 -17.45 -14.73 -5.18
C GLN A 242 -16.09 -14.57 -5.88
N ALA A 243 -15.56 -15.66 -6.42
CA ALA A 243 -14.43 -15.57 -7.34
C ALA A 243 -14.86 -14.84 -8.61
N VAL A 244 -14.01 -13.99 -9.14
CA VAL A 244 -14.20 -13.37 -10.45
C VAL A 244 -12.86 -13.30 -11.16
N ASN A 245 -12.87 -13.58 -12.46
CA ASN A 245 -11.68 -13.50 -13.27
C ASN A 245 -11.33 -12.05 -13.63
N ASP A 246 -10.12 -11.86 -14.13
CA ASP A 246 -9.75 -10.63 -14.81
C ASP A 246 -10.57 -10.49 -16.12
N VAL A 247 -10.67 -9.26 -16.66
CA VAL A 247 -11.35 -9.01 -17.94
C VAL A 247 -10.67 -9.73 -19.12
N GLU A 248 -9.39 -10.09 -19.02
CA GLU A 248 -8.69 -10.92 -20.00
C GLU A 248 -8.19 -12.21 -19.31
N PRO A 249 -9.09 -13.15 -18.99
CA PRO A 249 -8.83 -14.21 -18.01
C PRO A 249 -7.81 -15.24 -18.50
N ILE A 250 -7.74 -15.47 -19.80
CA ILE A 250 -6.92 -16.52 -20.42
C ILE A 250 -5.98 -15.90 -21.46
N GLN A 251 -6.52 -15.06 -22.33
CA GLN A 251 -5.81 -14.57 -23.51
C GLN A 251 -5.98 -13.06 -23.64
N VAL A 252 -4.87 -12.33 -23.65
CA VAL A 252 -4.82 -10.90 -23.99
C VAL A 252 -5.53 -10.66 -25.33
N GLY A 253 -6.49 -9.74 -25.32
CA GLY A 253 -7.38 -9.38 -26.42
C GLY A 253 -8.69 -10.18 -26.47
N THR A 254 -8.93 -11.11 -25.55
CA THR A 254 -10.21 -11.84 -25.42
C THR A 254 -10.86 -11.46 -24.11
N TYR A 255 -11.99 -10.79 -24.20
CA TYR A 255 -12.63 -10.15 -23.06
C TYR A 255 -13.73 -11.02 -22.41
N ASP A 256 -13.74 -11.06 -21.08
CA ASP A 256 -14.81 -11.56 -20.23
C ASP A 256 -15.35 -10.41 -19.38
N ASP A 257 -16.53 -9.90 -19.75
CA ASP A 257 -17.16 -8.73 -19.13
C ASP A 257 -17.88 -9.05 -17.81
N THR A 258 -17.72 -10.26 -17.27
CA THR A 258 -18.33 -10.65 -15.99
C THR A 258 -17.91 -9.68 -14.87
N ILE A 259 -16.62 -9.35 -14.78
CA ILE A 259 -16.13 -8.36 -13.79
C ILE A 259 -16.70 -6.97 -14.03
N LEU A 260 -16.81 -6.54 -15.30
CA LEU A 260 -17.37 -5.23 -15.64
C LEU A 260 -18.86 -5.14 -15.29
N THR A 261 -19.60 -6.23 -15.46
CA THR A 261 -21.02 -6.32 -15.06
C THR A 261 -21.21 -6.26 -13.54
N LEU A 262 -20.29 -6.85 -12.76
CA LEU A 262 -20.32 -6.70 -11.29
C LEU A 262 -20.02 -5.26 -10.87
N ILE A 263 -19.07 -4.62 -11.55
CA ILE A 263 -18.75 -3.22 -11.30
C ILE A 263 -19.90 -2.31 -11.75
N ASP A 264 -20.63 -2.64 -12.82
CA ASP A 264 -21.83 -1.90 -13.24
C ASP A 264 -22.87 -1.84 -12.12
N GLN A 265 -23.13 -2.99 -11.48
CA GLN A 265 -24.03 -3.06 -10.34
C GLN A 265 -23.50 -2.26 -9.15
N LEU A 266 -22.19 -2.34 -8.85
CA LEU A 266 -21.58 -1.54 -7.79
C LEU A 266 -21.70 -0.03 -8.09
N MET A 267 -21.55 0.41 -9.34
CA MET A 267 -21.78 1.80 -9.73
C MET A 267 -23.23 2.22 -9.41
N ALA A 268 -24.22 1.42 -9.79
CA ALA A 268 -25.61 1.70 -9.43
C ALA A 268 -25.81 1.80 -7.91
N ASP A 269 -25.26 0.84 -7.16
CA ASP A 269 -25.33 0.80 -5.70
C ASP A 269 -24.67 2.03 -5.03
N CYS A 270 -23.55 2.50 -5.59
CA CYS A 270 -22.83 3.71 -5.15
C CYS A 270 -23.62 4.97 -5.47
N LYS A 271 -24.19 5.07 -6.67
CA LYS A 271 -24.98 6.22 -7.12
C LYS A 271 -26.20 6.45 -6.21
N ASP A 272 -26.91 5.38 -5.85
CA ASP A 272 -28.04 5.44 -4.91
C ASP A 272 -27.64 5.95 -3.51
N ARG A 273 -26.35 5.85 -3.18
CA ARG A 273 -25.76 6.28 -1.90
C ARG A 273 -25.06 7.62 -1.97
N GLY A 274 -24.97 8.23 -3.14
CA GLY A 274 -24.19 9.46 -3.35
C GLY A 274 -22.68 9.25 -3.20
N LEU A 275 -22.21 8.04 -3.47
CA LEU A 275 -20.80 7.66 -3.49
C LEU A 275 -20.29 7.61 -4.93
N LYS A 276 -19.00 7.85 -5.11
CA LYS A 276 -18.32 7.66 -6.40
C LYS A 276 -17.21 6.62 -6.32
N LEU A 277 -16.81 6.10 -7.47
CA LEU A 277 -15.72 5.14 -7.60
C LEU A 277 -14.45 5.81 -8.14
N MET A 278 -13.31 5.41 -7.59
CA MET A 278 -11.99 5.56 -8.22
C MET A 278 -11.50 4.18 -8.65
N ILE A 279 -11.21 4.00 -9.94
CA ILE A 279 -11.06 2.65 -10.51
C ILE A 279 -9.68 2.47 -11.11
N ALA A 280 -8.88 1.54 -10.55
CA ALA A 280 -7.68 1.05 -11.22
C ALA A 280 -8.06 0.02 -12.27
N LEU A 281 -7.73 0.28 -13.54
CA LEU A 281 -8.15 -0.53 -14.68
C LEU A 281 -7.27 -1.79 -14.90
N SER A 282 -6.24 -1.93 -14.08
CA SER A 282 -5.30 -3.05 -14.00
C SER A 282 -4.56 -2.98 -12.66
N ASP A 283 -3.94 -4.08 -12.27
CA ASP A 283 -3.09 -4.15 -11.08
C ASP A 283 -1.65 -4.52 -11.45
N ARG A 284 -0.66 -3.74 -10.99
CA ARG A 284 0.76 -4.04 -11.15
C ARG A 284 1.10 -5.43 -10.63
N TYR A 285 0.48 -5.84 -9.53
CA TYR A 285 0.83 -7.07 -8.84
C TYR A 285 0.29 -8.32 -9.53
N ALA A 286 -0.65 -8.17 -10.47
CA ALA A 286 -1.11 -9.24 -11.35
C ALA A 286 -0.08 -9.61 -12.43
N LEU A 287 0.97 -8.80 -12.62
CA LEU A 287 2.09 -9.09 -13.49
C LEU A 287 3.12 -10.04 -12.84
N GLY A 288 2.64 -11.05 -12.10
CA GLY A 288 3.49 -12.10 -11.53
C GLY A 288 4.01 -11.85 -10.12
N PHE A 289 3.60 -10.78 -9.43
CA PHE A 289 4.07 -10.55 -8.07
C PHE A 289 3.17 -11.21 -7.03
N TRP A 290 1.91 -10.77 -6.90
CA TRP A 290 0.90 -11.37 -6.00
C TRP A 290 -0.10 -12.26 -6.73
N SER A 291 -0.34 -12.02 -8.01
CA SER A 291 -1.17 -12.87 -8.85
C SER A 291 -0.58 -12.94 -10.27
N THR A 292 -1.23 -13.70 -11.15
CA THR A 292 -0.80 -13.92 -12.54
C THR A 292 -1.97 -13.64 -13.46
N ASP A 293 -1.84 -12.62 -14.30
CA ASP A 293 -2.77 -12.35 -15.40
C ASP A 293 -2.27 -12.90 -16.74
N SER A 294 -3.07 -12.70 -17.79
CA SER A 294 -2.74 -13.16 -19.14
C SER A 294 -1.55 -12.44 -19.76
N TYR A 295 -1.25 -11.19 -19.37
CA TYR A 295 -0.04 -10.49 -19.80
C TYR A 295 1.22 -11.13 -19.22
N ALA A 296 1.20 -11.42 -17.92
CA ALA A 296 2.32 -12.07 -17.23
C ALA A 296 2.71 -13.38 -17.91
N THR A 297 1.72 -14.17 -18.31
CA THR A 297 1.93 -15.44 -19.02
C THR A 297 2.43 -15.23 -20.45
N GLN A 298 1.79 -14.34 -21.23
CA GLN A 298 2.13 -14.17 -22.65
C GLN A 298 3.47 -13.48 -22.90
N LEU A 299 3.90 -12.64 -21.95
CA LEU A 299 5.21 -12.00 -21.98
C LEU A 299 6.30 -12.86 -21.36
N ASN A 300 5.97 -14.07 -20.87
CA ASN A 300 6.87 -14.93 -20.11
C ASN A 300 7.50 -14.22 -18.91
N ILE A 301 6.77 -13.32 -18.26
CA ILE A 301 7.16 -12.73 -16.96
C ILE A 301 7.10 -13.84 -15.90
N VAL A 302 6.05 -14.66 -15.97
CA VAL A 302 5.95 -15.90 -15.22
C VAL A 302 6.03 -17.10 -16.16
N LYS A 303 6.38 -18.26 -15.61
CA LYS A 303 6.40 -19.51 -16.36
C LYS A 303 4.97 -19.89 -16.76
N ALA A 304 4.77 -20.37 -17.99
CA ALA A 304 3.47 -20.90 -18.41
C ALA A 304 3.01 -22.02 -17.47
N GLY A 305 1.73 -21.95 -17.06
CA GLY A 305 1.15 -22.87 -16.09
C GLY A 305 1.44 -22.54 -14.63
N SER A 306 2.16 -21.45 -14.33
CA SER A 306 2.28 -20.94 -12.96
C SER A 306 0.94 -20.46 -12.42
N SER A 307 0.67 -20.76 -11.15
CA SER A 307 -0.49 -20.28 -10.40
C SER A 307 -0.07 -19.74 -9.03
N GLY A 308 -0.82 -18.77 -8.50
CA GLY A 308 -0.55 -18.18 -7.18
C GLY A 308 0.58 -17.16 -7.18
N VAL A 309 1.05 -16.81 -5.97
CA VAL A 309 2.08 -15.80 -5.73
C VAL A 309 3.44 -16.25 -6.28
N GLN A 310 3.94 -15.59 -7.34
CA GLN A 310 5.26 -15.91 -7.91
C GLN A 310 6.37 -14.96 -7.43
N GLN A 311 6.02 -13.79 -6.88
CA GLN A 311 6.94 -12.74 -6.44
C GLN A 311 7.95 -12.29 -7.51
N VAL A 312 7.55 -12.32 -8.78
CA VAL A 312 8.37 -11.82 -9.89
C VAL A 312 8.39 -10.30 -9.86
N ALA A 313 9.50 -9.75 -9.39
CA ALA A 313 9.71 -8.31 -9.37
C ALA A 313 9.81 -7.73 -10.78
N ASP A 314 10.57 -8.33 -11.69
CA ASP A 314 10.79 -7.75 -13.02
C ASP A 314 9.63 -8.01 -13.98
N ALA A 315 8.77 -7.00 -14.15
CA ALA A 315 7.71 -6.98 -15.16
C ALA A 315 8.03 -6.01 -16.32
N SER A 316 9.31 -5.68 -16.56
CA SER A 316 9.75 -4.64 -17.52
C SER A 316 9.24 -4.85 -18.95
N SER A 317 9.05 -6.10 -19.36
CA SER A 317 8.53 -6.45 -20.69
C SER A 317 7.11 -5.92 -20.92
N PHE A 318 6.26 -5.85 -19.88
CA PHE A 318 4.92 -5.25 -19.99
C PHE A 318 4.99 -3.74 -20.28
N TYR A 319 5.95 -3.05 -19.67
CA TYR A 319 6.10 -1.60 -19.76
C TYR A 319 6.85 -1.12 -21.00
N THR A 320 7.58 -2.00 -21.68
CA THR A 320 8.49 -1.65 -22.80
C THR A 320 8.12 -2.32 -24.12
N SER A 321 7.38 -3.43 -24.10
CA SER A 321 6.94 -4.11 -25.32
C SER A 321 5.87 -3.30 -26.06
N GLU A 322 6.13 -2.95 -27.31
CA GLU A 322 5.14 -2.30 -28.19
C GLU A 322 3.86 -3.12 -28.33
N TRP A 323 3.98 -4.46 -28.31
CA TRP A 323 2.83 -5.35 -28.34
C TRP A 323 2.00 -5.23 -27.06
N ALA A 324 2.63 -5.31 -25.88
CA ALA A 324 1.93 -5.23 -24.61
C ALA A 324 1.24 -3.88 -24.46
N ILE A 325 1.95 -2.80 -24.78
CA ILE A 325 1.43 -1.44 -24.83
C ILE A 325 0.20 -1.33 -25.73
N GLY A 326 0.29 -1.83 -26.97
CA GLY A 326 -0.81 -1.77 -27.93
C GLY A 326 -2.02 -2.62 -27.53
N MET A 327 -1.81 -3.76 -26.88
CA MET A 327 -2.90 -4.58 -26.35
C MET A 327 -3.52 -3.97 -25.10
N PHE A 328 -2.71 -3.36 -24.23
CA PHE A 328 -3.21 -2.67 -23.04
C PHE A 328 -4.04 -1.44 -23.42
N ASP A 329 -3.65 -0.66 -24.43
CA ASP A 329 -4.51 0.39 -24.99
C ASP A 329 -5.87 -0.20 -25.43
N LYS A 330 -5.91 -1.37 -26.08
CA LYS A 330 -7.19 -2.01 -26.45
C LYS A 330 -8.01 -2.43 -25.25
N ARG A 331 -7.39 -2.97 -24.20
CA ARG A 331 -8.06 -3.27 -22.91
C ARG A 331 -8.68 -2.00 -22.31
N LEU A 332 -7.92 -0.91 -22.22
CA LEU A 332 -8.43 0.37 -21.71
C LEU A 332 -9.61 0.87 -22.55
N ALA A 333 -9.52 0.80 -23.88
CA ALA A 333 -10.60 1.17 -24.77
C ALA A 333 -11.84 0.26 -24.62
N HIS A 334 -11.64 -1.03 -24.42
CA HIS A 334 -12.72 -1.99 -24.17
C HIS A 334 -13.48 -1.63 -22.90
N ILE A 335 -12.77 -1.47 -21.77
CA ILE A 335 -13.38 -1.12 -20.49
C ILE A 335 -14.10 0.24 -20.56
N MET A 336 -13.47 1.27 -21.13
CA MET A 336 -14.08 2.61 -21.18
C MET A 336 -15.26 2.70 -22.16
N ASN A 337 -15.35 1.81 -23.15
CA ASN A 337 -16.52 1.70 -24.05
C ASN A 337 -17.59 0.73 -23.54
N HIS A 338 -17.35 -0.02 -22.46
CA HIS A 338 -18.32 -0.94 -21.88
C HIS A 338 -19.61 -0.21 -21.53
N GLN A 339 -20.74 -0.81 -21.90
CA GLN A 339 -22.07 -0.24 -21.73
C GLN A 339 -22.66 -0.70 -20.40
N ASN A 340 -22.72 0.19 -19.42
CA ASN A 340 -23.26 -0.11 -18.11
C ASN A 340 -24.77 -0.34 -18.18
N GLN A 341 -25.21 -1.60 -18.12
CA GLN A 341 -26.63 -1.95 -18.24
C GLN A 341 -27.45 -1.52 -17.02
N ALA A 342 -26.84 -1.47 -15.82
CA ALA A 342 -27.50 -1.02 -14.60
C ALA A 342 -27.77 0.51 -14.59
N LEU A 343 -27.05 1.28 -15.42
CA LEU A 343 -27.19 2.73 -15.54
C LEU A 343 -27.69 3.15 -16.94
N GLY A 344 -28.56 2.33 -17.53
CA GLY A 344 -29.29 2.67 -18.76
C GLY A 344 -28.48 2.52 -20.05
N GLY A 345 -27.45 1.66 -20.04
CA GLY A 345 -26.63 1.39 -21.22
C GLY A 345 -25.75 2.57 -21.63
N LYS A 346 -25.26 3.35 -20.66
CA LYS A 346 -24.26 4.40 -20.88
C LYS A 346 -22.86 3.81 -20.88
N LYS A 347 -21.96 4.36 -21.70
CA LYS A 347 -20.55 3.99 -21.69
C LYS A 347 -19.90 4.43 -20.39
N TRP A 348 -18.96 3.64 -19.88
CA TRP A 348 -18.15 4.03 -18.71
C TRP A 348 -17.46 5.38 -18.89
N ALA A 349 -16.99 5.70 -20.10
CA ALA A 349 -16.40 7.00 -20.44
C ALA A 349 -17.32 8.22 -20.20
N ASP A 350 -18.63 8.00 -20.04
CA ASP A 350 -19.66 9.04 -19.93
C ASP A 350 -20.31 9.09 -18.52
N LEU A 351 -19.80 8.30 -17.57
CA LEU A 351 -20.38 8.11 -16.23
C LEU A 351 -19.70 8.95 -15.14
N ASP A 352 -19.44 10.24 -15.38
CA ASP A 352 -18.82 11.14 -14.39
C ASP A 352 -19.71 11.43 -13.15
N ASP A 353 -20.99 11.06 -13.19
CA ASP A 353 -21.89 11.12 -12.05
C ASP A 353 -21.58 10.06 -10.98
N VAL A 354 -20.93 8.95 -11.34
CA VAL A 354 -20.58 7.85 -10.42
C VAL A 354 -19.10 7.46 -10.46
N ILE A 355 -18.38 7.73 -11.55
CA ILE A 355 -16.94 7.54 -11.63
C ILE A 355 -16.28 8.88 -11.32
N TYR A 356 -15.53 8.93 -10.22
CA TYR A 356 -14.72 10.08 -9.86
C TYR A 356 -13.44 10.14 -10.70
N ALA A 357 -12.71 9.03 -10.76
CA ALA A 357 -11.46 8.94 -11.48
C ALA A 357 -11.17 7.51 -11.95
N VAL A 358 -10.34 7.40 -12.99
CA VAL A 358 -9.75 6.14 -13.44
C VAL A 358 -8.23 6.20 -13.38
N GLU A 359 -7.60 5.05 -13.16
CA GLU A 359 -6.15 4.90 -13.07
C GLU A 359 -5.72 3.87 -14.12
N PRO A 360 -4.70 4.14 -14.95
CA PRO A 360 -4.21 3.15 -15.90
C PRO A 360 -3.88 1.82 -15.22
N GLN A 361 -3.25 1.87 -14.04
CA GLN A 361 -2.88 0.71 -13.25
C GLN A 361 -2.68 1.11 -11.78
N ASN A 362 -2.96 0.21 -10.85
CA ASN A 362 -2.53 0.34 -9.46
C ASN A 362 -0.99 0.21 -9.35
N GLU A 363 -0.34 1.19 -8.72
CA GLU A 363 1.12 1.21 -8.46
C GLU A 363 2.00 0.81 -9.66
N PRO A 364 1.90 1.50 -10.82
CA PRO A 364 2.69 1.18 -11.99
C PRO A 364 4.18 1.07 -11.67
N GLN A 365 4.78 -0.06 -12.06
CA GLN A 365 6.18 -0.40 -11.81
C GLN A 365 6.58 -0.47 -10.31
N GLY A 366 5.61 -0.76 -9.43
CA GLY A 366 5.89 -1.10 -8.04
C GLY A 366 6.83 -2.30 -7.89
N HIS A 367 7.65 -2.29 -6.84
CA HIS A 367 8.66 -3.31 -6.50
C HIS A 367 9.62 -3.70 -7.62
N MET A 368 9.89 -2.79 -8.56
CA MET A 368 10.87 -2.97 -9.61
C MET A 368 11.60 -1.67 -9.93
N ALA A 369 12.73 -1.77 -10.64
CA ALA A 369 13.33 -0.60 -11.26
C ALA A 369 12.39 -0.05 -12.33
N MET A 370 12.28 1.28 -12.42
CA MET A 370 11.48 1.93 -13.46
C MET A 370 12.04 1.61 -14.85
N ALA A 371 11.36 0.72 -15.56
CA ALA A 371 11.69 0.30 -16.93
C ALA A 371 11.25 1.33 -17.98
N SER A 372 10.19 2.10 -17.71
CA SER A 372 9.71 3.18 -18.58
C SER A 372 9.11 4.31 -17.77
N SER A 373 9.75 5.48 -17.78
CA SER A 373 9.26 6.67 -17.08
C SER A 373 8.08 7.36 -17.78
N THR A 374 7.80 7.05 -19.05
CA THR A 374 6.69 7.65 -19.80
C THR A 374 5.45 6.77 -19.86
N TRP A 375 5.58 5.46 -19.61
CA TRP A 375 4.49 4.51 -19.82
C TRP A 375 3.18 4.94 -19.16
N ALA A 376 3.22 5.30 -17.87
CA ALA A 376 2.02 5.71 -17.14
C ALA A 376 1.39 6.98 -17.73
N CYS A 377 2.21 7.96 -18.13
CA CYS A 377 1.75 9.20 -18.73
C CYS A 377 1.17 9.01 -20.14
N ASP A 378 1.78 8.13 -20.93
CA ASP A 378 1.29 7.78 -22.27
C ASP A 378 -0.08 7.09 -22.18
N ARG A 379 -0.26 6.17 -21.22
CA ARG A 379 -1.56 5.52 -20.97
C ARG A 379 -2.60 6.48 -20.41
N ALA A 380 -2.21 7.39 -19.52
CA ALA A 380 -3.09 8.44 -19.03
C ALA A 380 -3.58 9.36 -20.16
N SER A 381 -2.68 9.74 -21.07
CA SER A 381 -3.03 10.53 -22.26
C SER A 381 -4.00 9.77 -23.17
N TYR A 382 -3.82 8.45 -23.29
CA TYR A 382 -4.74 7.60 -24.05
C TYR A 382 -6.12 7.53 -23.37
N LEU A 383 -6.21 7.34 -22.05
CA LEU A 383 -7.48 7.39 -21.32
C LEU A 383 -8.19 8.73 -21.50
N LYS A 384 -7.47 9.85 -21.41
CA LYS A 384 -8.03 11.19 -21.68
C LYS A 384 -8.66 11.32 -23.06
N SER A 385 -8.15 10.59 -24.06
CA SER A 385 -8.73 10.58 -25.41
C SER A 385 -10.01 9.74 -25.53
N LEU A 386 -10.26 8.84 -24.58
CA LEU A 386 -11.45 7.99 -24.53
C LEU A 386 -12.58 8.63 -23.71
N ILE A 387 -12.24 9.38 -22.67
CA ILE A 387 -13.18 10.03 -21.75
C ILE A 387 -13.83 11.24 -22.44
N THR A 388 -15.16 11.29 -22.44
CA THR A 388 -15.92 12.45 -22.99
C THR A 388 -16.59 13.31 -21.91
N SER A 389 -16.56 12.83 -20.66
CA SER A 389 -17.16 13.45 -19.47
C SER A 389 -16.09 14.09 -18.55
N ASN A 390 -16.47 14.47 -17.32
CA ASN A 390 -15.54 15.05 -16.34
C ASN A 390 -14.80 14.02 -15.48
N ILE A 391 -14.74 12.75 -15.90
CA ILE A 391 -13.95 11.72 -15.20
C ILE A 391 -12.47 12.15 -15.16
N LEU A 392 -11.88 12.11 -13.98
CA LEU A 392 -10.47 12.43 -13.78
C LEU A 392 -9.57 11.22 -14.09
N VAL A 393 -8.30 11.48 -14.39
CA VAL A 393 -7.26 10.46 -14.57
C VAL A 393 -6.24 10.61 -13.45
N SER A 394 -6.09 9.55 -12.66
CA SER A 394 -5.17 9.46 -11.52
C SER A 394 -3.92 8.63 -11.88
N SER A 395 -2.81 8.93 -11.22
CA SER A 395 -1.52 8.22 -11.41
C SER A 395 -1.53 6.77 -10.94
N GLY A 396 -2.45 6.39 -10.05
CA GLY A 396 -2.50 5.05 -9.45
C GLY A 396 -1.51 4.80 -8.31
N GLY A 397 -0.76 5.82 -7.90
CA GLY A 397 0.21 5.72 -6.80
C GLY A 397 1.55 5.10 -7.21
N GLY A 398 2.55 5.26 -6.35
CA GLY A 398 3.72 4.39 -6.30
C GLY A 398 3.82 3.78 -4.90
N ILE A 399 4.66 2.77 -4.71
CA ILE A 399 4.72 1.99 -3.46
C ILE A 399 5.21 2.76 -2.22
N THR A 400 5.69 3.99 -2.41
CA THR A 400 6.11 4.89 -1.33
C THR A 400 5.71 6.33 -1.64
N LEU A 401 5.77 7.19 -0.62
CA LEU A 401 5.61 8.64 -0.77
C LEU A 401 6.53 9.22 -1.86
N THR A 402 7.80 8.83 -1.86
CA THR A 402 8.79 9.34 -2.82
C THR A 402 8.53 8.82 -4.23
N ASP A 403 8.23 7.52 -4.37
CA ASP A 403 7.94 6.93 -5.69
C ASP A 403 6.69 7.54 -6.30
N SER A 404 5.66 7.78 -5.48
CA SER A 404 4.40 8.39 -5.90
C SER A 404 4.54 9.84 -6.38
N LEU A 405 5.42 10.62 -5.72
CA LEU A 405 5.67 12.02 -6.06
C LEU A 405 6.78 12.20 -7.12
N GLY A 406 7.25 11.10 -7.71
CA GLY A 406 8.25 11.12 -8.77
C GLY A 406 7.81 11.92 -10.00
N SER A 407 8.79 12.40 -10.76
CA SER A 407 8.56 13.23 -11.96
C SER A 407 7.71 12.56 -13.05
N TRP A 408 7.65 11.22 -13.07
CA TRP A 408 6.77 10.46 -13.95
C TRP A 408 5.28 10.76 -13.70
N ALA A 409 4.89 11.05 -12.45
CA ALA A 409 3.53 11.38 -12.07
C ALA A 409 3.32 12.89 -12.04
N THR A 410 4.18 13.62 -11.32
CA THR A 410 4.01 15.07 -11.13
C THR A 410 4.29 15.88 -12.39
N GLY A 411 5.13 15.38 -13.30
CA GLY A 411 5.44 16.03 -14.59
C GLY A 411 4.52 15.64 -15.75
N CYS A 412 3.54 14.75 -15.54
CA CYS A 412 2.66 14.29 -16.60
C CYS A 412 1.41 15.16 -16.74
N ASP A 413 1.25 15.88 -17.85
CA ASP A 413 0.08 16.75 -18.09
C ASP A 413 -1.27 16.01 -18.14
N ALA A 414 -1.26 14.70 -18.44
CA ALA A 414 -2.49 13.91 -18.56
C ALA A 414 -3.09 13.45 -17.21
N PHE A 415 -2.31 13.49 -16.13
CA PHE A 415 -2.84 13.22 -14.79
C PHE A 415 -3.49 14.47 -14.19
N ASP A 416 -4.76 14.37 -13.81
CA ASP A 416 -5.43 15.39 -12.99
C ASP A 416 -5.13 15.16 -11.51
N ILE A 417 -4.96 13.88 -11.13
CA ILE A 417 -4.68 13.46 -9.76
C ILE A 417 -3.30 12.82 -9.69
N VAL A 418 -2.45 13.31 -8.79
CA VAL A 418 -1.27 12.59 -8.31
C VAL A 418 -1.70 11.85 -7.05
N SER A 419 -1.96 10.56 -7.20
CA SER A 419 -2.24 9.66 -6.09
C SER A 419 -0.92 9.27 -5.42
N VAL A 420 -0.91 9.30 -4.09
CA VAL A 420 0.22 8.89 -3.26
C VAL A 420 -0.16 7.71 -2.40
N HIS A 421 0.65 6.66 -2.44
CA HIS A 421 0.53 5.55 -1.50
C HIS A 421 1.69 5.55 -0.52
N ASP A 422 1.41 5.24 0.74
CA ASP A 422 2.44 5.01 1.73
C ASP A 422 1.93 4.21 2.93
N TYR A 423 2.73 3.21 3.32
CA TYR A 423 2.50 2.30 4.44
C TYR A 423 3.58 2.42 5.53
N GLY A 424 4.58 3.29 5.35
CA GLY A 424 5.83 3.23 6.10
C GLY A 424 6.24 4.50 6.85
N THR A 425 5.52 5.62 6.72
CA THR A 425 6.00 6.90 7.29
C THR A 425 5.17 7.41 8.48
N SER A 426 5.60 8.55 9.04
CA SER A 426 4.87 9.22 10.13
C SER A 426 3.77 10.11 9.57
N ALA A 427 2.59 10.09 10.20
CA ALA A 427 1.42 10.89 9.81
C ALA A 427 1.76 12.35 9.47
N SER A 428 2.54 13.02 10.33
CA SER A 428 2.94 14.42 10.12
C SER A 428 3.88 14.59 8.94
N SER A 429 4.85 13.68 8.74
CA SER A 429 5.76 13.73 7.59
C SER A 429 5.01 13.56 6.28
N THR A 430 4.12 12.57 6.20
CA THR A 430 3.30 12.30 5.01
C THR A 430 2.43 13.51 4.67
N ALA A 431 1.66 14.00 5.65
CA ALA A 431 0.73 15.11 5.43
C ALA A 431 1.46 16.41 5.03
N ASN A 432 2.63 16.68 5.60
CA ASN A 432 3.47 17.83 5.20
C ASN A 432 3.99 17.69 3.77
N ALA A 433 4.45 16.50 3.36
CA ALA A 433 4.94 16.27 2.01
C ALA A 433 3.82 16.39 0.96
N LEU A 434 2.62 15.88 1.27
CA LEU A 434 1.45 16.03 0.41
C LEU A 434 1.04 17.49 0.27
N ALA A 435 0.98 18.24 1.38
CA ALA A 435 0.68 19.67 1.34
C ALA A 435 1.72 20.47 0.56
N ALA A 436 3.01 20.13 0.68
CA ALA A 436 4.07 20.73 -0.12
C ALA A 436 3.85 20.45 -1.62
N ALA A 437 3.57 19.20 -1.99
CA ALA A 437 3.27 18.83 -3.37
C ALA A 437 2.02 19.52 -3.93
N GLN A 438 0.97 19.72 -3.12
CA GLN A 438 -0.21 20.52 -3.54
C GLN A 438 0.18 21.97 -3.90
N ASN A 439 1.09 22.57 -3.13
CA ASN A 439 1.58 23.92 -3.39
C ASN A 439 2.49 23.99 -4.62
N ASP A 440 3.32 22.96 -4.83
CA ASP A 440 4.24 22.88 -5.97
C ASP A 440 3.51 22.58 -7.30
N TYR A 441 2.37 21.92 -7.23
CA TYR A 441 1.57 21.50 -8.40
C TYR A 441 0.11 21.96 -8.31
N PRO A 442 -0.18 23.28 -8.27
CA PRO A 442 -1.53 23.81 -8.03
C PRO A 442 -2.55 23.48 -9.13
N GLY A 443 -2.10 23.03 -10.30
CA GLY A 443 -2.97 22.53 -11.38
C GLY A 443 -3.36 21.05 -11.23
N LYS A 444 -2.89 20.37 -10.19
CA LYS A 444 -3.13 18.95 -9.93
C LYS A 444 -3.76 18.75 -8.56
N LYS A 445 -4.63 17.76 -8.44
CA LYS A 445 -5.09 17.26 -7.15
C LYS A 445 -4.04 16.29 -6.62
N VAL A 446 -3.38 16.60 -5.50
CA VAL A 446 -2.51 15.64 -4.80
C VAL A 446 -3.28 15.06 -3.62
N ILE A 447 -3.37 13.73 -3.57
CA ILE A 447 -4.15 12.99 -2.56
C ILE A 447 -3.32 11.87 -1.93
N MET A 448 -3.65 11.48 -0.70
CA MET A 448 -3.21 10.20 -0.15
C MET A 448 -4.14 9.09 -0.65
N GLY A 449 -3.86 8.52 -1.82
CA GLY A 449 -4.75 7.56 -2.47
C GLY A 449 -4.77 6.18 -1.82
N GLU A 450 -3.74 5.84 -1.04
CA GLU A 450 -3.73 4.59 -0.29
C GLU A 450 -2.81 4.67 0.93
N TRP A 451 -3.29 4.16 2.06
CA TRP A 451 -2.49 4.02 3.28
C TRP A 451 -3.16 3.06 4.24
N GLY A 452 -2.37 2.32 5.01
CA GLY A 452 -2.88 1.37 5.98
C GLY A 452 -1.89 1.15 7.12
N ILE A 453 -2.40 0.72 8.27
CA ILE A 453 -1.57 0.32 9.40
C ILE A 453 -2.13 -0.93 10.07
N ALA A 454 -1.23 -1.84 10.46
CA ALA A 454 -1.56 -3.03 11.23
C ALA A 454 -0.97 -2.95 12.65
N GLY A 455 -1.33 -3.90 13.51
CA GLY A 455 -0.79 -4.03 14.86
C GLY A 455 -1.68 -3.47 15.97
N VAL A 456 -1.26 -3.69 17.21
CA VAL A 456 -2.05 -3.40 18.42
C VAL A 456 -2.40 -1.91 18.61
N ASN A 457 -1.61 -1.01 18.02
CA ASN A 457 -1.81 0.43 18.08
C ASN A 457 -2.52 1.00 16.83
N LYS A 458 -3.10 0.14 15.98
CA LYS A 458 -3.73 0.50 14.70
C LYS A 458 -4.66 1.71 14.82
N ALA A 459 -5.63 1.67 15.75
CA ALA A 459 -6.57 2.77 15.96
C ALA A 459 -5.89 4.10 16.34
N ALA A 460 -4.88 4.05 17.22
CA ALA A 460 -4.13 5.23 17.63
C ALA A 460 -3.34 5.86 16.48
N ILE A 461 -2.76 5.04 15.61
CA ILE A 461 -2.00 5.51 14.44
C ILE A 461 -2.95 6.05 13.37
N ILE A 462 -4.07 5.36 13.08
CA ILE A 462 -5.11 5.86 12.17
C ILE A 462 -5.59 7.25 12.59
N SER A 463 -5.89 7.44 13.88
CA SER A 463 -6.32 8.75 14.40
C SER A 463 -5.28 9.85 14.16
N GLN A 464 -3.98 9.54 14.27
CA GLN A 464 -2.91 10.51 13.96
C GLN A 464 -2.87 10.89 12.48
N PHE A 465 -3.02 9.91 11.57
CA PHE A 465 -3.07 10.17 10.13
C PHE A 465 -4.28 10.99 9.74
N VAL A 466 -5.48 10.62 10.21
CA VAL A 466 -6.72 11.37 9.94
C VAL A 466 -6.57 12.82 10.39
N SER A 467 -6.15 13.07 11.63
CA SER A 467 -5.94 14.44 12.13
C SER A 467 -4.86 15.20 11.35
N ALA A 468 -3.78 14.53 10.93
CA ALA A 468 -2.74 15.18 10.15
C ALA A 468 -3.22 15.59 8.74
N PHE A 469 -4.00 14.73 8.06
CA PHE A 469 -4.55 15.05 6.76
C PHE A 469 -5.62 16.15 6.83
N GLU A 470 -6.50 16.10 7.82
CA GLU A 470 -7.49 17.16 8.08
C GLU A 470 -6.82 18.52 8.31
N ALA A 471 -5.80 18.56 9.17
CA ALA A 471 -5.05 19.78 9.46
C ALA A 471 -4.32 20.37 8.24
N LYS A 472 -4.09 19.55 7.19
CA LYS A 472 -3.44 19.96 5.95
C LYS A 472 -4.39 20.12 4.77
N GLY A 473 -5.68 19.83 4.94
CA GLY A 473 -6.63 19.86 3.82
C GLY A 473 -6.29 18.85 2.72
N VAL A 474 -5.77 17.68 3.10
CA VAL A 474 -5.40 16.62 2.16
C VAL A 474 -6.56 15.64 2.02
N SER A 475 -6.98 15.36 0.79
CA SER A 475 -7.93 14.27 0.54
C SER A 475 -7.22 12.93 0.65
N TRP A 476 -7.91 11.91 1.18
CA TRP A 476 -7.28 10.61 1.45
C TRP A 476 -8.23 9.43 1.28
N SER A 477 -7.66 8.24 1.05
CA SER A 477 -8.37 6.96 0.97
C SER A 477 -7.63 5.87 1.76
N TYR A 478 -8.29 5.28 2.75
CA TYR A 478 -7.71 4.26 3.64
C TYR A 478 -7.79 2.85 3.04
N TRP A 479 -6.70 2.07 3.14
CA TRP A 479 -6.61 0.66 2.78
C TRP A 479 -6.77 -0.25 4.00
N GLU A 480 -7.75 -1.14 4.05
CA GLU A 480 -8.98 -1.16 3.24
C GLU A 480 -10.20 -1.49 4.10
N VAL A 481 -11.40 -1.29 3.57
CA VAL A 481 -12.65 -1.67 4.25
C VAL A 481 -13.12 -3.02 3.71
N THR A 482 -13.29 -3.98 4.61
CA THR A 482 -13.82 -5.31 4.30
C THR A 482 -14.80 -5.75 5.39
N LYS A 483 -15.63 -6.75 5.09
CA LYS A 483 -16.47 -7.41 6.08
C LYS A 483 -16.21 -8.92 6.03
N PRO A 484 -15.66 -9.54 7.08
CA PRO A 484 -15.18 -8.92 8.33
C PRO A 484 -13.92 -8.08 8.12
N GLY A 485 -13.55 -7.29 9.14
CA GLY A 485 -12.25 -6.62 9.21
C GLY A 485 -11.18 -7.53 9.81
N ALA A 486 -9.92 -7.08 9.83
CA ALA A 486 -8.78 -7.88 10.29
C ALA A 486 -8.25 -7.49 11.68
N LYS A 487 -8.95 -6.61 12.42
CA LYS A 487 -8.56 -6.16 13.76
C LYS A 487 -7.12 -5.63 13.75
N ALA A 488 -6.31 -6.08 14.70
CA ALA A 488 -4.90 -5.72 14.80
C ALA A 488 -3.99 -6.55 13.89
N THR A 489 -4.50 -7.59 13.20
CA THR A 489 -3.64 -8.55 12.49
C THR A 489 -3.20 -8.05 11.12
N ASP A 490 -4.02 -7.23 10.46
CA ASP A 490 -3.76 -6.71 9.13
C ASP A 490 -4.44 -5.34 8.95
N PHE A 491 -4.34 -4.76 7.74
CA PHE A 491 -4.77 -3.40 7.42
C PHE A 491 -6.29 -3.22 7.39
N GLU A 492 -7.06 -4.29 7.13
CA GLU A 492 -8.50 -4.22 6.88
C GLU A 492 -9.28 -3.76 8.12
N VAL A 493 -10.22 -2.84 7.92
CA VAL A 493 -11.10 -2.34 8.98
C VAL A 493 -12.55 -2.68 8.73
N TRP A 494 -13.29 -2.90 9.82
CA TRP A 494 -14.73 -3.02 9.82
C TRP A 494 -15.37 -2.27 10.99
N THR A 495 -16.68 -2.08 10.94
CA THR A 495 -17.42 -1.23 11.89
C THR A 495 -17.37 -1.69 13.36
N ASP A 496 -16.97 -2.93 13.62
CA ASP A 496 -16.96 -3.57 14.94
C ASP A 496 -15.59 -3.54 15.65
N GLU A 497 -14.64 -2.73 15.17
CA GLU A 497 -13.30 -2.62 15.74
C GLU A 497 -12.84 -1.17 15.98
N PRO A 498 -12.00 -0.89 17.02
CA PRO A 498 -11.46 0.43 17.37
C PRO A 498 -10.91 1.25 16.20
N ALA A 499 -10.33 0.58 15.20
CA ALA A 499 -9.73 1.20 14.04
C ALA A 499 -10.77 1.94 13.18
N TRP A 500 -12.00 1.42 13.07
CA TRP A 500 -13.07 2.11 12.35
C TRP A 500 -13.55 3.36 13.08
N GLN A 501 -13.68 3.32 14.42
CA GLN A 501 -14.03 4.54 15.16
C GLN A 501 -12.94 5.60 14.98
N ALA A 502 -11.67 5.22 15.08
CA ALA A 502 -10.56 6.13 14.81
C ALA A 502 -10.59 6.71 13.38
N LEU A 503 -10.87 5.86 12.38
CA LEU A 503 -10.93 6.26 10.98
C LEU A 503 -12.05 7.26 10.68
N THR A 504 -13.15 7.15 11.42
CA THR A 504 -14.35 8.00 11.27
C THR A 504 -14.38 9.19 12.22
N GLY A 505 -13.28 9.45 12.94
CA GLY A 505 -13.18 10.55 13.92
C GLY A 505 -14.02 10.34 15.19
N GLN A 506 -14.57 9.15 15.40
CA GLN A 506 -15.31 8.78 16.59
C GLN A 506 -14.36 8.46 17.76
N ALA A 507 -14.85 8.62 18.99
CA ALA A 507 -14.12 8.20 20.17
C ALA A 507 -13.89 6.67 20.15
N TYR A 508 -12.65 6.25 20.42
CA TYR A 508 -12.26 4.84 20.46
C TYR A 508 -11.53 4.52 21.75
N PHE A 509 -11.59 3.25 22.15
CA PHE A 509 -10.83 2.74 23.28
C PHE A 509 -9.60 2.01 22.76
N THR A 510 -8.41 2.46 23.15
CA THR A 510 -7.20 1.66 23.01
C THR A 510 -7.18 0.68 24.17
N PRO A 511 -7.20 -0.65 23.93
CA PRO A 511 -6.97 -1.59 25.00
C PRO A 511 -5.61 -1.26 25.62
N VAL A 512 -5.60 -0.79 26.86
CA VAL A 512 -4.36 -0.65 27.60
C VAL A 512 -3.81 -2.06 27.69
N ALA A 513 -2.64 -2.31 27.11
CA ALA A 513 -1.96 -3.58 27.28
C ALA A 513 -1.74 -3.74 28.79
N THR A 514 -2.60 -4.51 29.46
CA THR A 514 -2.40 -4.90 30.83
C THR A 514 -1.12 -5.73 30.81
N THR A 515 -0.03 -5.11 31.24
CA THR A 515 1.18 -5.83 31.58
C THR A 515 0.77 -6.82 32.65
N ALA A 516 0.61 -8.08 32.25
CA ALA A 516 0.41 -9.14 33.21
C ALA A 516 1.58 -9.02 34.19
N ALA A 517 1.27 -8.69 35.45
CA ALA A 517 2.26 -8.65 36.49
C ALA A 517 3.00 -10.00 36.46
N PRO A 518 4.35 -10.01 36.46
CA PRO A 518 5.08 -11.27 36.45
C PRO A 518 4.55 -12.11 37.61
N ALA A 519 4.03 -13.29 37.29
CA ALA A 519 3.55 -14.23 38.29
C ALA A 519 4.67 -14.41 39.31
N SER A 520 4.45 -13.95 40.54
CA SER A 520 5.38 -14.18 41.63
C SER A 520 5.43 -15.68 41.87
N THR A 521 6.47 -16.33 41.36
CA THR A 521 6.79 -17.71 41.74
C THR A 521 7.24 -17.69 43.20
N SER A 522 6.28 -17.73 44.13
CA SER A 522 6.55 -18.12 45.50
C SER A 522 6.95 -19.59 45.48
N ARG A 523 8.26 -19.81 45.52
CA ARG A 523 8.88 -21.12 45.69
C ARG A 523 8.50 -21.64 47.07
N ALA A 524 7.43 -22.43 47.14
CA ALA A 524 7.08 -23.18 48.34
C ALA A 524 8.09 -24.33 48.50
N VAL A 525 8.84 -24.29 49.60
CA VAL A 525 9.68 -25.39 50.10
C VAL A 525 8.87 -26.17 51.12
N GLY A 526 8.82 -27.50 50.95
CA GLY A 526 8.15 -28.46 51.83
C GLY A 526 7.39 -29.46 50.97
N GLY A 527 7.64 -30.77 50.95
CA GLY A 527 8.20 -31.61 51.99
C GLY A 527 7.24 -32.78 52.16
N ASP A 528 7.62 -33.94 51.59
CA ASP A 528 7.25 -35.30 51.97
C ASP A 528 5.82 -35.89 51.76
N GLN A 529 5.85 -36.98 50.97
CA GLN A 529 5.37 -38.35 51.26
C GLN A 529 3.89 -38.79 51.07
N TYR A 530 3.79 -39.75 50.13
CA TYR A 530 3.15 -41.08 50.23
C TYR A 530 1.65 -41.33 49.91
N THR A 531 1.48 -42.46 49.21
CA THR A 531 0.31 -43.37 49.01
C THR A 531 -0.81 -42.90 48.09
N SER A 532 -1.02 -43.53 46.93
CA SER A 532 -1.66 -44.84 46.67
C SER A 532 -3.20 -44.80 46.58
N SER A 533 -3.65 -45.07 45.36
CA SER A 533 -4.81 -45.92 45.00
C SER A 533 -6.20 -45.31 44.79
N LYS A 534 -6.79 -45.83 43.70
CA LYS A 534 -8.22 -46.02 43.38
C LYS A 534 -9.00 -44.89 42.69
N SER A 535 -9.31 -45.17 41.42
CA SER A 535 -10.54 -44.77 40.74
C SER A 535 -11.78 -45.14 41.56
N PRO A 536 -12.90 -44.42 41.36
CA PRO A 536 -13.98 -45.07 40.62
C PRO A 536 -14.75 -44.18 39.63
N THR A 537 -15.42 -44.93 38.76
CA THR A 537 -16.47 -44.65 37.77
C THR A 537 -17.61 -43.70 38.17
N TRP A 538 -18.04 -42.91 37.17
CA TRP A 538 -19.41 -42.59 36.72
C TRP A 538 -20.51 -42.21 37.74
N SER A 539 -21.09 -41.01 37.58
CA SER A 539 -22.56 -40.86 37.43
C SER A 539 -22.96 -39.52 36.79
N LYS A 540 -24.10 -39.56 36.09
CA LYS A 540 -24.78 -38.52 35.30
C LYS A 540 -25.50 -37.46 36.16
N SER A 541 -26.00 -36.44 35.44
CA SER A 541 -27.03 -35.42 35.77
C SER A 541 -26.50 -34.22 36.57
N SER A 542 -26.87 -32.97 36.30
CA SER A 542 -28.09 -32.41 35.71
C SER A 542 -27.85 -31.01 35.14
N ALA A 543 -28.68 -30.63 34.17
CA ALA A 543 -28.80 -29.30 33.59
C ALA A 543 -29.11 -28.23 34.65
N LEU A 544 -28.46 -27.07 34.54
CA LEU A 544 -28.96 -25.80 35.09
C LEU A 544 -28.60 -24.66 34.14
N SER A 545 -29.64 -24.09 33.55
CA SER A 545 -29.66 -22.85 32.79
C SER A 545 -29.39 -21.68 33.74
N SER A 546 -28.37 -20.88 33.45
CA SER A 546 -28.19 -19.55 34.05
C SER A 546 -28.49 -18.48 33.01
N LYS A 547 -29.69 -17.89 33.12
CA LYS A 547 -30.03 -16.60 32.50
C LYS A 547 -29.25 -15.50 33.21
N SER A 548 -28.41 -14.76 32.50
CA SER A 548 -27.85 -13.50 32.99
C SER A 548 -28.85 -12.37 32.76
N VAL A 549 -29.43 -11.87 33.86
CA VAL A 549 -30.22 -10.63 33.88
C VAL A 549 -29.24 -9.47 34.04
N TRP A 550 -29.24 -8.53 33.08
CA TRP A 550 -28.55 -7.25 33.19
C TRP A 550 -29.37 -6.31 34.07
N HIS A 551 -28.75 -5.75 35.11
CA HIS A 551 -29.30 -4.64 35.88
C HIS A 551 -28.67 -3.33 35.39
N ASP A 552 -29.52 -2.44 34.87
CA ASP A 552 -29.19 -1.04 34.66
C ASP A 552 -29.23 -0.27 35.99
N SER A 553 -28.20 0.53 36.25
CA SER A 553 -28.26 1.63 37.21
C SER A 553 -27.40 2.79 36.69
N PRO A 554 -27.91 4.02 36.65
CA PRO A 554 -27.20 5.14 36.06
C PRO A 554 -26.30 5.82 37.10
N SER A 555 -25.00 5.89 36.84
CA SER A 555 -24.11 6.81 37.54
C SER A 555 -23.66 7.91 36.58
N THR A 556 -24.19 9.10 36.78
CA THR A 556 -23.70 10.35 36.19
C THR A 556 -22.33 10.69 36.76
N THR A 557 -21.28 10.61 35.96
CA THR A 557 -19.99 11.26 36.23
C THR A 557 -19.55 12.07 35.02
N THR A 558 -19.42 13.36 35.28
CA THR A 558 -19.00 14.46 34.41
C THR A 558 -17.60 14.21 33.84
N SER A 559 -17.46 14.24 32.51
CA SER A 559 -16.20 13.96 31.81
C SER A 559 -15.65 15.17 31.06
N THR A 560 -14.65 15.86 31.62
CA THR A 560 -13.53 16.54 30.91
C THR A 560 -12.53 17.14 31.93
N PRO A 561 -11.21 17.30 31.67
CA PRO A 561 -10.37 16.83 30.54
C PRO A 561 -9.14 15.98 30.96
N GLN A 562 -9.03 14.74 30.50
CA GLN A 562 -7.78 13.94 30.52
C GLN A 562 -6.89 14.16 29.27
N TRP A 563 -7.33 14.99 28.32
CA TRP A 563 -6.67 15.22 27.02
C TRP A 563 -5.27 15.87 27.12
N HIS A 564 -5.01 16.74 28.09
CA HIS A 564 -3.72 17.43 28.23
C HIS A 564 -2.60 16.59 28.88
N ALA A 565 -2.95 15.63 29.74
CA ALA A 565 -1.97 14.77 30.41
C ALA A 565 -1.44 13.66 29.47
N ALA A 566 -2.30 13.15 28.58
CA ALA A 566 -1.93 12.15 27.59
C ALA A 566 -1.04 12.74 26.47
N THR A 567 -1.34 13.95 26.00
CA THR A 567 -0.58 14.63 24.94
C THR A 567 0.81 15.08 25.39
N SER A 568 0.96 15.54 26.64
CA SER A 568 2.27 15.93 27.21
C SER A 568 3.19 14.72 27.46
N SER A 569 2.64 13.65 28.03
CA SER A 569 3.38 12.40 28.26
C SER A 569 3.81 11.74 26.95
N PHE A 570 2.95 11.77 25.93
CA PHE A 570 3.24 11.24 24.59
C PHE A 570 4.26 12.09 23.82
N SER A 571 4.19 13.43 23.89
CA SER A 571 5.20 14.31 23.27
C SER A 571 6.60 14.05 23.82
N SER A 572 6.71 13.75 25.11
CA SER A 572 7.98 13.36 25.74
C SER A 572 8.51 12.02 25.21
N TYR A 573 7.62 11.08 24.89
CA TYR A 573 7.96 9.78 24.34
C TYR A 573 8.46 9.90 22.89
N VAL A 574 7.79 10.70 22.06
CA VAL A 574 8.20 10.98 20.68
C VAL A 574 9.56 11.69 20.63
N ALA A 575 9.78 12.68 21.51
CA ALA A 575 11.08 13.36 21.62
C ALA A 575 12.21 12.40 22.01
N LYS A 576 11.95 11.47 22.94
CA LYS A 576 12.92 10.43 23.36
C LYS A 576 13.21 9.43 22.24
N ALA A 577 12.19 8.98 21.52
CA ALA A 577 12.37 8.09 20.37
C ALA A 577 13.16 8.75 19.23
N SER A 578 12.90 10.03 18.94
CA SER A 578 13.64 10.83 17.96
C SER A 578 15.11 11.02 18.36
N SER A 579 15.37 11.26 19.66
CA SER A 579 16.73 11.34 20.19
C SER A 579 17.48 10.01 20.09
N ALA A 580 16.85 8.89 20.44
CA ALA A 580 17.43 7.56 20.33
C ALA A 580 17.73 7.16 18.87
N ALA A 581 16.84 7.50 17.94
CA ALA A 581 17.08 7.30 16.50
C ALA A 581 18.27 8.14 15.99
N SER A 582 18.39 9.38 16.46
CA SER A 582 19.52 10.26 16.14
C SER A 582 20.84 9.71 16.69
N GLN A 583 20.84 9.16 17.91
CA GLN A 583 22.02 8.51 18.50
C GLN A 583 22.40 7.23 17.75
N GLY A 584 21.44 6.40 17.35
CA GLY A 584 21.67 5.21 16.52
C GLY A 584 22.28 5.58 15.16
N ALA A 585 21.78 6.64 14.51
CA ALA A 585 22.34 7.13 13.26
C ALA A 585 23.79 7.63 13.42
N GLN A 586 24.13 8.25 14.55
CA GLN A 586 25.51 8.67 14.84
C GLN A 586 26.44 7.47 15.11
N GLN A 587 25.95 6.44 15.81
CA GLN A 587 26.70 5.19 16.03
C GLN A 587 26.97 4.43 14.72
N VAL A 588 25.99 4.35 13.82
CA VAL A 588 26.18 3.74 12.49
C VAL A 588 27.21 4.53 11.68
N LYS A 589 27.16 5.87 11.72
CA LYS A 589 28.17 6.72 11.08
C LYS A 589 29.58 6.50 11.65
N SER A 590 29.74 6.33 12.97
CA SER A 590 31.05 6.09 13.56
C SER A 590 31.59 4.70 13.20
N VAL A 591 30.76 3.66 13.23
CA VAL A 591 31.15 2.30 12.83
C VAL A 591 31.53 2.26 11.34
N TRP A 592 30.75 2.92 10.48
CA TRP A 592 31.07 2.99 9.04
C TRP A 592 32.40 3.71 8.79
N LYS A 593 32.66 4.82 9.50
CA LYS A 593 33.93 5.56 9.42
C LYS A 593 35.11 4.68 9.85
N GLU A 594 34.97 3.94 10.95
CA GLU A 594 36.00 3.02 11.44
C GLU A 594 36.28 1.88 10.44
N GLN A 595 35.24 1.26 9.88
CA GLN A 595 35.40 0.19 8.89
C GLN A 595 36.02 0.70 7.59
N SER A 596 35.62 1.89 7.12
CA SER A 596 36.21 2.52 5.94
C SER A 596 37.70 2.82 6.15
N SER A 597 38.10 3.27 7.34
CA SER A 597 39.51 3.48 7.68
C SER A 597 40.31 2.17 7.73
N LYS A 598 39.72 1.07 8.21
CA LYS A 598 40.36 -0.26 8.19
C LYS A 598 40.59 -0.78 6.76
N VAL A 599 39.62 -0.59 5.88
CA VAL A 599 39.74 -0.96 4.45
C VAL A 599 40.82 -0.12 3.76
N ALA A 600 40.85 1.20 4.00
CA ALA A 600 41.88 2.07 3.45
C ALA A 600 43.29 1.71 3.95
N ALA A 601 43.43 1.35 5.24
CA ALA A 601 44.69 0.88 5.79
C ALA A 601 45.15 -0.44 5.16
N ALA A 602 44.25 -1.41 5.01
CA ALA A 602 44.55 -2.70 4.37
C ALA A 602 44.96 -2.54 2.88
N ALA A 603 44.32 -1.61 2.17
CA ALA A 603 44.70 -1.28 0.79
C ALA A 603 46.10 -0.66 0.73
N SER A 604 46.43 0.24 1.66
CA SER A 604 47.75 0.87 1.70
C SER A 604 48.89 -0.09 2.08
N SER A 605 48.63 -1.11 2.91
CA SER A 605 49.62 -2.14 3.21
C SER A 605 49.88 -3.06 2.03
N SER A 606 48.88 -3.32 1.18
CA SER A 606 49.05 -4.17 -0.01
C SER A 606 49.91 -3.56 -1.12
N TRP A 607 50.11 -2.24 -1.11
CA TRP A 607 50.91 -1.53 -2.10
C TRP A 607 52.40 -1.44 -1.75
N ASN A 608 52.79 -1.63 -0.49
CA ASN A 608 54.19 -1.52 -0.07
C ASN A 608 54.99 -2.84 -0.19
N ASP A 609 54.34 -3.98 -0.42
CA ASP A 609 55.01 -5.29 -0.57
C ASP A 609 55.40 -5.64 -2.02
N GLY A 610 55.18 -4.73 -2.99
CA GLY A 610 55.43 -4.97 -4.42
C GLY A 610 56.81 -4.55 -4.95
N GLY A 611 57.73 -4.11 -4.09
CA GLY A 611 58.97 -3.44 -4.50
C GLY A 611 60.25 -4.08 -3.98
N SER A 612 60.50 -5.35 -4.30
CA SER A 612 61.85 -5.96 -4.23
C SER A 612 61.88 -7.23 -5.09
N SER A 613 62.11 -7.05 -6.39
CA SER A 613 62.61 -8.07 -7.31
C SER A 613 63.37 -7.40 -8.45
#